data_AF-A0A524KG57-F1
#
_entry.id   AF-A0A524KG57-F1
#
_cell.length_a   1.000
_cell.length_b   1.000
_cell.length_c   1.000
_cell.angle_alpha   90.00
_cell.angle_beta   90.00
_cell.angle_gamma   90.00
#
_symmetry.space_group_name_H-M   'P 1'
#
loop_
_entity.id
_entity.type
_entity.pdbx_description
1 polymer ?
#
loop_
_entity_poly.entity_id
_entity_poly.type
_entity_poly.pdbx_seq_one_letter_code
_entity_poly.pdbx_strand_id
1 'polypeptide(L)'
;MPNVSVKYLCQEIGINVGYWRSVSHALNCFVAESFMDELAHAAGKDPFEFRRTLLDRQPRFKRVLEQAASQAGWGKAPAGRHQGIALMEGYGTYMAQVAEVSAGPTGAVRVHRVVCAVDCGRMVNPAIVESQIESGIIFGLTAALWGEITLEGGKVRETNFDKYRLMRLNEAPVIEVMLLDSAESPGGIGEPSTAVVAPAVCNAIFAATGKRVRRLPIARTIKV
;
A
#
# COMPACT_ATOMS: atom_id res chain seq x y z
N MET A 1 2.41 14.54 -14.31
CA MET A 1 3.59 15.42 -14.14
C MET A 1 4.08 15.83 -15.52
N PRO A 2 4.28 17.13 -15.82
CA PRO A 2 4.67 17.59 -17.16
C PRO A 2 6.13 17.25 -17.51
N ASN A 3 7.00 17.10 -16.50
CA ASN A 3 8.42 16.78 -16.67
C ASN A 3 8.77 15.59 -15.78
N VAL A 4 9.29 14.50 -16.35
CA VAL A 4 9.68 13.28 -15.64
C VAL A 4 10.99 12.75 -16.23
N SER A 5 11.94 12.39 -15.37
CA SER A 5 13.14 11.65 -15.74
C SER A 5 13.34 10.51 -14.75
N VAL A 6 13.34 9.28 -15.26
CA VAL A 6 13.57 8.06 -14.47
C VAL A 6 14.70 7.30 -15.12
N LYS A 7 15.70 6.90 -14.32
CA LYS A 7 16.83 6.09 -14.76
C LYS A 7 16.87 4.82 -13.92
N TYR A 8 17.15 3.70 -14.57
CA TYR A 8 17.31 2.40 -13.93
C TYR A 8 18.74 1.90 -14.19
N LEU A 9 19.38 1.41 -13.14
CA LEU A 9 20.65 0.70 -13.23
C LEU A 9 20.44 -0.69 -12.66
N CYS A 10 20.57 -1.71 -13.51
CA CYS A 10 20.58 -3.09 -13.05
C CYS A 10 21.94 -3.39 -12.41
N GLN A 11 21.94 -3.75 -11.14
CA GLN A 11 23.13 -4.23 -10.44
C GLN A 11 22.92 -5.69 -10.05
N GLU A 12 23.71 -6.58 -10.63
CA GLU A 12 23.75 -7.98 -10.21
C GLU A 12 24.57 -8.09 -8.92
N ILE A 13 23.94 -8.58 -7.85
CA ILE A 13 24.55 -8.68 -6.52
C ILE A 13 24.87 -10.13 -6.12
N GLY A 14 24.88 -11.06 -7.10
CA GLY A 14 25.27 -12.45 -6.88
C GLY A 14 24.26 -13.30 -6.11
N ILE A 15 23.00 -12.85 -6.01
CA ILE A 15 21.88 -13.62 -5.44
C ILE A 15 20.81 -13.85 -6.51
N ASN A 16 20.18 -15.01 -6.48
CA ASN A 16 19.05 -15.31 -7.35
C ASN A 16 17.84 -14.50 -6.90
N VAL A 17 17.28 -13.72 -7.83
CA VAL A 17 16.03 -12.98 -7.65
C VAL A 17 14.96 -13.57 -8.57
N GLY A 18 13.69 -13.39 -8.21
CA GLY A 18 12.56 -13.88 -9.00
C GLY A 18 11.37 -12.95 -8.90
N TYR A 19 10.28 -13.32 -9.58
CA TYR A 19 9.05 -12.56 -9.53
C TYR A 19 8.41 -12.67 -8.14
N TRP A 20 8.16 -11.52 -7.54
CA TRP A 20 7.32 -11.37 -6.36
C TRP A 20 6.04 -10.66 -6.80
N ARG A 21 4.90 -10.95 -6.17
CA ARG A 21 3.59 -10.42 -6.58
C ARG A 21 3.62 -8.89 -6.68
N SER A 22 3.30 -8.31 -7.84
CA SER A 22 3.42 -6.87 -8.17
C SER A 22 4.80 -6.40 -8.64
N VAL A 23 5.78 -7.31 -8.78
CA VAL A 23 7.08 -7.10 -9.43
C VAL A 23 7.70 -5.73 -9.09
N SER A 24 7.82 -4.82 -10.07
CA SER A 24 8.39 -3.48 -9.88
C SER A 24 7.39 -2.48 -9.31
N HIS A 25 6.09 -2.70 -9.46
CA HIS A 25 5.04 -1.83 -8.91
C HIS A 25 5.10 -1.76 -7.39
N ALA A 26 5.36 -2.86 -6.69
CA ALA A 26 5.49 -2.86 -5.23
C ALA A 26 6.56 -1.87 -4.73
N LEU A 27 7.74 -1.89 -5.36
CA LEU A 27 8.85 -1.03 -5.00
C LEU A 27 8.59 0.42 -5.39
N ASN A 28 8.13 0.64 -6.63
CA ASN A 28 7.91 1.98 -7.16
C ASN A 28 6.73 2.69 -6.50
N CYS A 29 5.63 1.99 -6.22
CA CYS A 29 4.48 2.54 -5.51
C CYS A 29 4.86 2.96 -4.10
N PHE A 30 5.61 2.13 -3.37
CA PHE A 30 6.09 2.50 -2.04
C PHE A 30 6.88 3.81 -2.06
N VAL A 31 7.84 3.95 -2.98
CA VAL A 31 8.65 5.17 -3.09
C VAL A 31 7.79 6.36 -3.53
N ALA A 32 7.01 6.22 -4.60
CA ALA A 32 6.22 7.30 -5.18
C ALA A 32 5.18 7.81 -4.18
N GLU A 33 4.37 6.93 -3.58
CA GLU A 33 3.27 7.34 -2.72
C GLU A 33 3.70 7.76 -1.31
N SER A 34 4.84 7.26 -0.81
CA SER A 34 5.44 7.82 0.40
C SER A 34 5.97 9.22 0.13
N PHE A 35 6.64 9.43 -1.01
CA PHE A 35 7.15 10.76 -1.38
C PHE A 35 6.03 11.76 -1.67
N MET A 36 4.94 11.33 -2.31
CA MET A 36 3.75 12.17 -2.52
C MET A 36 3.14 12.65 -1.20
N ASP A 37 3.16 11.81 -0.16
CA ASP A 37 2.72 12.20 1.18
C ASP A 37 3.69 13.19 1.86
N GLU A 38 5.00 13.00 1.69
CA GLU A 38 6.01 13.96 2.15
C GLU A 38 5.86 15.33 1.47
N LEU A 39 5.56 15.36 0.16
CA LEU A 39 5.28 16.59 -0.57
C LEU A 39 4.00 17.28 -0.07
N ALA A 40 2.94 16.52 0.20
CA ALA A 40 1.71 17.08 0.77
C ALA A 40 1.99 17.73 2.14
N HIS A 41 2.73 17.03 3.00
CA HIS A 41 3.12 17.54 4.31
C HIS A 41 3.99 18.79 4.21
N ALA A 42 5.02 18.78 3.36
CA ALA A 42 5.90 19.93 3.13
C ALA A 42 5.14 21.15 2.59
N ALA A 43 4.08 20.92 1.80
CA ALA A 43 3.20 21.97 1.29
C ALA A 43 2.15 22.44 2.31
N GLY A 44 2.10 21.85 3.52
CA GLY A 44 1.07 22.15 4.53
C GLY A 44 -0.34 21.77 4.09
N LYS A 45 -0.47 20.80 3.18
CA LYS A 45 -1.75 20.38 2.61
C LYS A 45 -2.16 19.00 3.14
N ASP A 46 -3.47 18.79 3.24
CA ASP A 46 -4.02 17.46 3.50
C ASP A 46 -3.59 16.48 2.38
N PRO A 47 -3.09 15.26 2.71
CA PRO A 47 -2.58 14.32 1.73
C PRO A 47 -3.60 13.82 0.70
N PHE A 48 -4.88 13.75 1.06
CA PHE A 48 -5.95 13.39 0.14
C PHE A 48 -6.24 14.53 -0.82
N GLU A 49 -6.47 15.75 -0.32
CA GLU A 49 -6.72 16.94 -1.15
C GLU A 49 -5.53 17.26 -2.07
N PHE A 50 -4.30 17.09 -1.56
CA PHE A 50 -3.09 17.27 -2.35
C PHE A 50 -3.09 16.36 -3.59
N ARG A 51 -3.39 15.06 -3.43
CA ARG A 51 -3.53 14.13 -4.55
C ARG A 51 -4.72 14.48 -5.44
N ARG A 52 -5.88 14.74 -4.85
CA ARG A 52 -7.14 15.02 -5.56
C ARG A 52 -7.01 16.17 -6.56
N THR A 53 -6.34 17.25 -6.16
CA THR A 53 -6.10 18.43 -7.03
C THR A 53 -5.12 18.17 -8.18
N LEU A 54 -4.28 17.15 -8.09
CA LEU A 54 -3.33 16.77 -9.15
C LEU A 54 -3.97 15.82 -10.20
N LEU A 55 -5.19 15.34 -9.94
CA LEU A 55 -5.86 14.30 -10.74
C LEU A 55 -7.01 14.85 -11.60
N ASP A 56 -7.13 16.15 -11.79
CA ASP A 56 -8.23 16.76 -12.56
C ASP A 56 -8.32 16.26 -14.01
N ARG A 57 -7.19 15.84 -14.60
CA ARG A 57 -7.13 15.23 -15.95
C ARG A 57 -7.13 13.70 -15.94
N GLN A 58 -7.34 13.08 -14.78
CA GLN A 58 -7.29 11.63 -14.57
C GLN A 58 -8.54 11.16 -13.79
N PRO A 59 -9.73 11.21 -14.43
CA PRO A 59 -11.01 11.02 -13.73
C PRO A 59 -11.15 9.65 -13.05
N ARG A 60 -10.62 8.57 -13.64
CA ARG A 60 -10.66 7.23 -13.03
C ARG A 60 -9.83 7.14 -11.75
N PHE A 61 -8.62 7.69 -11.77
CA PHE A 61 -7.77 7.84 -10.57
C PHE A 61 -8.45 8.69 -9.49
N LYS A 62 -9.00 9.83 -9.88
CA LYS A 62 -9.69 10.74 -8.96
C LYS A 62 -10.89 10.05 -8.31
N ARG A 63 -11.67 9.30 -9.11
CA ARG A 63 -12.82 8.52 -8.64
C ARG A 63 -12.42 7.48 -7.59
N VAL A 64 -11.40 6.65 -7.83
CA VAL A 64 -10.98 5.65 -6.82
C VAL A 64 -10.46 6.31 -5.55
N LEU A 65 -9.72 7.42 -5.65
CA LEU A 65 -9.23 8.18 -4.51
C LEU A 65 -10.39 8.71 -3.65
N GLU A 66 -11.37 9.37 -4.28
CA GLU A 66 -12.54 9.93 -3.61
C GLU A 66 -13.41 8.85 -2.97
N GLN A 67 -13.60 7.71 -3.64
CA GLN A 67 -14.39 6.60 -3.11
C GLN A 67 -13.71 5.93 -1.91
N ALA A 68 -12.40 5.68 -1.96
CA ALA A 68 -11.65 5.13 -0.84
C ALA A 68 -11.68 6.08 0.38
N ALA A 69 -11.46 7.37 0.16
CA ALA A 69 -11.49 8.38 1.21
C ALA A 69 -12.90 8.53 1.83
N SER A 70 -13.94 8.51 1.01
CA SER A 70 -15.33 8.56 1.46
C SER A 70 -15.69 7.35 2.33
N GLN A 71 -15.43 6.13 1.83
CA GLN A 71 -15.75 4.89 2.55
C GLN A 71 -14.93 4.74 3.83
N ALA A 72 -13.69 5.22 3.84
CA ALA A 72 -12.85 5.25 5.04
C ALA A 72 -13.29 6.31 6.06
N GLY A 73 -14.12 7.29 5.66
CA GLY A 73 -14.40 8.46 6.50
C GLY A 73 -13.13 9.27 6.75
N TRP A 74 -12.42 9.64 5.68
CA TRP A 74 -11.15 10.37 5.76
C TRP A 74 -11.24 11.59 6.69
N GLY A 75 -10.27 11.70 7.61
CA GLY A 75 -10.21 12.77 8.61
C GLY A 75 -11.15 12.58 9.81
N LYS A 76 -11.91 11.47 9.85
CA LYS A 76 -12.86 11.13 10.92
C LYS A 76 -12.55 9.75 11.53
N ALA A 77 -11.28 9.37 11.54
CA ALA A 77 -10.84 8.13 12.18
C ALA A 77 -11.26 8.07 13.66
N PRO A 78 -11.61 6.89 14.20
CA PRO A 78 -11.85 6.72 15.63
C PRO A 78 -10.71 7.23 16.50
N ALA A 79 -11.00 7.63 17.73
CA ALA A 79 -9.98 8.13 18.67
C ALA A 79 -8.81 7.14 18.83
N GLY A 80 -7.57 7.63 18.72
CA GLY A 80 -6.35 6.82 18.76
C GLY A 80 -6.05 6.05 17.47
N ARG A 81 -6.85 6.22 16.41
CA ARG A 81 -6.56 5.75 15.06
C ARG A 81 -6.14 6.89 14.15
N HIS A 82 -5.26 6.56 13.22
CA HIS A 82 -4.69 7.50 12.26
C HIS A 82 -4.80 6.87 10.87
N GLN A 83 -5.08 7.72 9.88
CA GLN A 83 -5.29 7.30 8.50
C GLN A 83 -4.11 7.68 7.62
N GLY A 84 -3.84 6.84 6.63
CA GLY A 84 -2.90 7.10 5.55
C GLY A 84 -3.49 6.62 4.24
N ILE A 85 -3.20 7.36 3.16
CA ILE A 85 -3.76 7.12 1.84
C ILE A 85 -2.65 6.93 0.82
N ALA A 86 -2.88 6.03 -0.13
CA ALA A 86 -2.04 5.84 -1.30
C ALA A 86 -2.91 5.40 -2.49
N LEU A 87 -2.42 5.65 -3.70
CA LEU A 87 -3.08 5.21 -4.93
C LEU A 87 -2.06 4.81 -6.00
N MET A 88 -2.48 3.96 -6.93
CA MET A 88 -1.66 3.50 -8.05
C MET A 88 -2.56 3.11 -9.22
N GLU A 89 -2.02 3.18 -10.43
CA GLU A 89 -2.51 2.44 -11.58
C GLU A 89 -1.45 1.42 -11.97
N GLY A 90 -1.91 0.20 -12.24
CA GLY A 90 -1.08 -0.86 -12.77
C GLY A 90 -1.95 -1.84 -13.53
N TYR A 91 -1.46 -2.28 -14.69
CA TYR A 91 -2.14 -3.25 -15.54
C TYR A 91 -3.55 -2.81 -15.99
N GLY A 92 -3.79 -1.50 -16.16
CA GLY A 92 -5.11 -0.96 -16.51
C GLY A 92 -6.10 -0.88 -15.34
N THR A 93 -5.67 -1.24 -14.14
CA THR A 93 -6.46 -1.17 -12.90
C THR A 93 -6.04 0.04 -12.07
N TYR A 94 -7.02 0.88 -11.73
CA TYR A 94 -6.86 2.05 -10.88
C TYR A 94 -7.29 1.67 -9.47
N MET A 95 -6.49 2.03 -8.47
CA MET A 95 -6.75 1.64 -7.09
C MET A 95 -6.30 2.71 -6.10
N ALA A 96 -7.07 2.91 -5.04
CA ALA A 96 -6.68 3.68 -3.87
C ALA A 96 -6.95 2.89 -2.60
N GLN A 97 -6.05 2.99 -1.63
CA GLN A 97 -6.23 2.38 -0.31
C GLN A 97 -6.09 3.42 0.80
N VAL A 98 -6.94 3.32 1.81
CA VAL A 98 -6.82 4.03 3.07
C VAL A 98 -6.58 3.01 4.18
N ALA A 99 -5.44 3.12 4.86
CA ALA A 99 -5.11 2.29 6.01
C ALA A 99 -5.41 3.06 7.31
N GLU A 100 -6.01 2.39 8.30
CA GLU A 100 -6.14 2.89 9.67
C GLU A 100 -5.19 2.14 10.60
N VAL A 101 -4.37 2.88 11.34
CA VAL A 101 -3.41 2.34 12.30
C VAL A 101 -3.54 2.98 13.67
N SER A 102 -3.10 2.29 14.71
CA SER A 102 -2.85 2.89 16.04
C SER A 102 -1.40 2.68 16.43
N ALA A 103 -0.80 3.62 17.16
CA ALA A 103 0.44 3.40 17.90
C ALA A 103 0.12 3.26 19.39
N GLY A 104 0.33 2.07 19.95
CA GLY A 104 0.10 1.81 21.37
C GLY A 104 1.13 2.51 22.28
N PRO A 105 0.95 2.46 23.61
CA PRO A 105 1.83 3.16 24.57
C PRO A 105 3.32 2.76 24.46
N THR A 106 3.59 1.55 23.97
CA THR A 106 4.97 1.05 23.75
C THR A 106 5.54 1.41 22.38
N GLY A 107 4.84 2.24 21.61
CA GLY A 107 5.16 2.55 20.21
C GLY A 107 4.83 1.43 19.21
N ALA A 108 4.19 0.34 19.68
CA ALA A 108 3.77 -0.76 18.82
C ALA A 108 2.62 -0.34 17.89
N VAL A 109 2.83 -0.47 16.59
CA VAL A 109 1.83 -0.15 15.57
C VAL A 109 0.97 -1.37 15.27
N ARG A 110 -0.34 -1.16 15.17
CA ARG A 110 -1.32 -2.15 14.68
C ARG A 110 -2.10 -1.57 13.51
N VAL A 111 -2.21 -2.33 12.43
CA VAL A 111 -3.15 -2.04 11.33
C VAL A 111 -4.51 -2.60 11.70
N HIS A 112 -5.54 -1.77 11.71
CA HIS A 112 -6.90 -2.16 12.13
C HIS A 112 -7.82 -2.38 10.94
N ARG A 113 -7.67 -1.55 9.91
CA ARG A 113 -8.60 -1.50 8.80
C ARG A 113 -7.89 -1.05 7.53
N VAL A 114 -8.24 -1.63 6.39
CA VAL A 114 -7.82 -1.18 5.06
C VAL A 114 -9.06 -1.09 4.19
N VAL A 115 -9.36 0.12 3.71
CA VAL A 115 -10.42 0.36 2.73
C VAL A 115 -9.76 0.48 1.36
N CYS A 116 -10.25 -0.25 0.38
CA CYS A 116 -9.71 -0.28 -0.97
C CYS A 116 -10.81 0.02 -1.99
N ALA A 117 -10.65 1.08 -2.78
CA ALA A 117 -11.50 1.31 -3.95
C ALA A 117 -10.75 0.97 -5.22
N VAL A 118 -11.43 0.30 -6.16
CA VAL A 118 -10.84 -0.23 -7.37
C VAL A 118 -11.72 0.00 -8.59
N ASP A 119 -11.10 0.37 -9.70
CA ASP A 119 -11.68 0.35 -11.03
C ASP A 119 -10.73 -0.44 -11.93
N CYS A 120 -11.06 -1.72 -12.17
CA CYS A 120 -10.32 -2.63 -13.06
C CYS A 120 -10.98 -2.77 -14.43
N GLY A 121 -11.80 -1.79 -14.85
CA GLY A 121 -12.62 -1.94 -16.04
C GLY A 121 -13.72 -2.99 -15.84
N ARG A 122 -14.13 -3.63 -16.93
CA ARG A 122 -15.18 -4.66 -16.88
C ARG A 122 -14.73 -5.88 -16.10
N MET A 123 -15.45 -6.17 -15.02
CA MET A 123 -15.23 -7.36 -14.20
C MET A 123 -15.88 -8.59 -14.83
N VAL A 124 -15.14 -9.69 -14.97
CA VAL A 124 -15.69 -10.99 -15.39
C VAL A 124 -16.41 -11.67 -14.22
N ASN A 125 -15.80 -11.65 -13.04
CA ASN A 125 -16.38 -12.19 -11.82
C ASN A 125 -16.00 -11.27 -10.63
N PRO A 126 -16.94 -10.43 -10.15
CA PRO A 126 -16.70 -9.49 -9.05
C PRO A 126 -16.21 -10.17 -7.76
N ALA A 127 -16.69 -11.37 -7.43
CA ALA A 127 -16.27 -12.07 -6.22
C ALA A 127 -14.79 -12.49 -6.27
N ILE A 128 -14.29 -12.91 -7.44
CA ILE A 128 -12.87 -13.23 -7.62
C ILE A 128 -12.02 -11.96 -7.53
N VAL A 129 -12.51 -10.85 -8.09
CA VAL A 129 -11.84 -9.54 -8.01
C VAL A 129 -11.69 -9.13 -6.54
N GLU A 130 -12.75 -9.21 -5.75
CA GLU A 130 -12.74 -8.94 -4.32
C GLU A 130 -11.74 -9.83 -3.57
N SER A 131 -11.83 -11.16 -3.72
CA SER A 131 -10.90 -12.08 -3.06
C SER A 131 -9.43 -11.87 -3.46
N GLN A 132 -9.15 -11.49 -4.71
CA GLN A 132 -7.80 -11.15 -5.16
C GLN A 132 -7.25 -9.91 -4.45
N ILE A 133 -8.11 -8.90 -4.26
CA ILE A 133 -7.74 -7.66 -3.57
C ILE A 133 -7.43 -7.94 -2.11
N GLU A 134 -8.33 -8.64 -1.40
CA GLU A 134 -8.13 -9.03 0.01
C GLU A 134 -6.83 -9.83 0.18
N SER A 135 -6.61 -10.82 -0.68
CA SER A 135 -5.39 -11.63 -0.70
C SER A 135 -4.14 -10.77 -0.90
N GLY A 136 -4.17 -9.83 -1.86
CA GLY A 136 -3.03 -8.95 -2.14
C GLY A 136 -2.74 -7.99 -0.98
N ILE A 137 -3.78 -7.48 -0.31
CA ILE A 137 -3.62 -6.64 0.89
C ILE A 137 -2.93 -7.42 2.01
N ILE A 138 -3.36 -8.65 2.32
CA ILE A 138 -2.72 -9.49 3.35
C ILE A 138 -1.27 -9.84 2.97
N PHE A 139 -1.03 -10.19 1.71
CA PHE A 139 0.30 -10.51 1.20
C PHE A 139 1.25 -9.31 1.28
N GLY A 140 0.78 -8.14 0.83
CA GLY A 140 1.51 -6.87 0.89
C GLY A 140 1.79 -6.41 2.32
N LEU A 141 0.81 -6.53 3.22
CA LEU A 141 0.99 -6.21 4.64
C LEU A 141 2.01 -7.11 5.31
N THR A 142 1.96 -8.42 5.04
CA THR A 142 2.95 -9.36 5.58
C THR A 142 4.36 -8.94 5.20
N ALA A 143 4.57 -8.60 3.92
CA ALA A 143 5.87 -8.15 3.44
C ALA A 143 6.28 -6.79 4.00
N ALA A 144 5.36 -5.83 4.02
CA ALA A 144 5.62 -4.49 4.54
C ALA A 144 5.95 -4.49 6.03
N LEU A 145 5.29 -5.32 6.83
CA LEU A 145 5.48 -5.37 8.28
C LEU A 145 6.72 -6.17 8.67
N TRP A 146 6.97 -7.32 8.03
CA TRP A 146 8.02 -8.27 8.46
C TRP A 146 8.82 -8.94 7.35
N GLY A 147 8.48 -8.74 6.07
CA GLY A 147 9.02 -9.49 4.93
C GLY A 147 10.49 -9.22 4.63
N GLU A 148 11.36 -9.87 5.40
CA GLU A 148 12.79 -9.75 5.28
C GLU A 148 13.46 -11.13 5.15
N ILE A 149 14.42 -11.20 4.24
CA ILE A 149 15.35 -12.32 4.09
C ILE A 149 16.76 -11.76 4.33
N THR A 150 17.41 -12.21 5.39
CA THR A 150 18.77 -11.81 5.76
C THR A 150 19.80 -12.85 5.32
N LEU A 151 20.98 -12.35 4.94
CA LEU A 151 22.12 -13.18 4.56
C LEU A 151 23.23 -13.02 5.60
N GLU A 152 23.68 -14.13 6.17
CA GLU A 152 24.84 -14.19 7.06
C GLU A 152 25.83 -15.24 6.53
N GLY A 153 27.07 -14.84 6.29
CA GLY A 153 28.07 -15.72 5.67
C GLY A 153 27.62 -16.31 4.33
N GLY A 154 26.82 -15.54 3.56
CA GLY A 154 26.27 -15.96 2.27
C GLY A 154 25.08 -16.92 2.34
N LYS A 155 24.49 -17.14 3.53
CA LYS A 155 23.36 -18.06 3.72
C LYS A 155 22.12 -17.33 4.23
N VAL A 156 20.96 -17.74 3.73
CA VAL A 156 19.65 -17.27 4.22
C VAL A 156 19.43 -17.74 5.65
N ARG A 157 19.01 -16.82 6.53
CA ARG A 157 18.70 -17.11 7.95
C ARG A 157 17.26 -17.58 8.16
N GLU A 158 16.33 -16.99 7.44
CA GLU A 158 14.89 -17.27 7.53
C GLU A 158 14.51 -18.49 6.67
N THR A 159 14.89 -19.68 7.12
CA THR A 159 14.73 -20.93 6.35
C THR A 159 13.37 -21.61 6.50
N ASN A 160 12.50 -21.12 7.39
CA ASN A 160 11.17 -21.69 7.65
C ASN A 160 10.25 -20.63 8.31
N PHE A 161 8.93 -20.87 8.35
CA PHE A 161 7.90 -19.92 8.81
C PHE A 161 7.84 -19.67 10.32
N ASP A 162 8.61 -20.42 11.11
CA ASP A 162 8.87 -20.09 12.51
C ASP A 162 9.78 -18.85 12.64
N LYS A 163 10.65 -18.62 11.66
CA LYS A 163 11.58 -17.48 11.58
C LYS A 163 11.17 -16.43 10.56
N TYR A 164 10.55 -16.85 9.46
CA TYR A 164 9.94 -15.95 8.47
C TYR A 164 8.48 -15.66 8.84
N ARG A 165 8.25 -14.56 9.55
CA ARG A 165 6.91 -14.23 10.09
C ARG A 165 5.91 -13.96 8.97
N LEU A 166 4.81 -14.71 8.99
CA LEU A 166 3.61 -14.43 8.21
C LEU A 166 2.53 -13.80 9.09
N MET A 167 1.67 -12.98 8.48
CA MET A 167 0.49 -12.46 9.16
C MET A 167 -0.43 -13.59 9.62
N ARG A 168 -0.89 -13.51 10.87
CA ARG A 168 -1.86 -14.45 11.45
C ARG A 168 -3.27 -13.87 11.42
N LEU A 169 -4.28 -14.74 11.53
CA LEU A 169 -5.68 -14.34 11.44
C LEU A 169 -6.09 -13.28 12.49
N ASN A 170 -5.53 -13.34 13.70
CA ASN A 170 -5.80 -12.37 14.77
C ASN A 170 -5.12 -11.00 14.57
N GLU A 171 -4.21 -10.91 13.60
CA GLU A 171 -3.49 -9.70 13.21
C GLU A 171 -4.04 -9.10 11.91
N ALA A 172 -4.83 -9.86 11.16
CA ALA A 172 -5.45 -9.41 9.93
C ALA A 172 -6.35 -8.19 10.20
N PRO A 173 -6.22 -7.10 9.43
CA PRO A 173 -7.13 -5.97 9.54
C PRO A 173 -8.50 -6.32 8.97
N VAL A 174 -9.50 -5.52 9.32
CA VAL A 174 -10.76 -5.50 8.55
C VAL A 174 -10.45 -4.94 7.16
N ILE A 175 -10.82 -5.66 6.11
CA ILE A 175 -10.64 -5.23 4.73
C ILE A 175 -12.01 -4.93 4.14
N GLU A 176 -12.17 -3.75 3.54
CA GLU A 176 -13.38 -3.35 2.83
C GLU A 176 -13.02 -3.01 1.38
N VAL A 177 -13.69 -3.67 0.44
CA VAL A 177 -13.44 -3.51 -0.99
C VAL A 177 -14.63 -2.82 -1.67
N MET A 178 -14.35 -1.70 -2.33
CA MET A 178 -15.31 -0.96 -3.15
C MET A 178 -15.01 -1.24 -4.62
N LEU A 179 -15.79 -2.14 -5.23
CA LEU A 179 -15.72 -2.44 -6.65
C LEU A 179 -16.49 -1.36 -7.43
N LEU A 180 -15.78 -0.54 -8.20
CA LEU A 180 -16.42 0.51 -8.99
C LEU A 180 -16.81 0.01 -10.37
N ASP A 181 -18.09 0.14 -10.71
CA ASP A 181 -18.58 -0.20 -12.04
C ASP A 181 -17.89 0.63 -13.13
N SER A 182 -17.46 -0.06 -14.18
CA SER A 182 -16.67 0.48 -15.28
C SER A 182 -16.89 -0.33 -16.55
N ALA A 183 -17.12 0.36 -17.67
CA ALA A 183 -17.33 -0.27 -18.99
C ALA A 183 -16.03 -0.42 -19.79
N GLU A 184 -14.91 0.10 -19.26
CA GLU A 184 -13.58 0.05 -19.85
C GLU A 184 -13.06 -1.39 -20.04
N SER A 185 -12.01 -1.54 -20.85
CA SER A 185 -11.34 -2.83 -21.03
C SER A 185 -10.89 -3.43 -19.68
N PRO A 186 -11.06 -4.75 -19.47
CA PRO A 186 -10.60 -5.41 -18.25
C PRO A 186 -9.10 -5.20 -18.00
N GLY A 187 -8.76 -4.76 -16.79
CA GLY A 187 -7.39 -4.66 -16.29
C GLY A 187 -6.99 -5.89 -15.46
N GLY A 188 -5.70 -5.97 -15.13
CA GLY A 188 -5.15 -7.00 -14.25
C GLY A 188 -5.47 -6.71 -12.78
N ILE A 189 -5.99 -7.71 -12.04
CA ILE A 189 -6.34 -7.56 -10.62
C ILE A 189 -5.42 -8.33 -9.66
N GLY A 190 -4.64 -9.29 -10.19
CA GLY A 190 -3.88 -10.21 -9.35
C GLY A 190 -2.78 -9.56 -8.52
N GLU A 191 -2.38 -8.34 -8.81
CA GLU A 191 -1.15 -7.72 -8.27
C GLU A 191 -1.29 -6.31 -7.69
N PRO A 192 -2.17 -5.41 -8.18
CA PRO A 192 -2.18 -4.01 -7.76
C PRO A 192 -2.31 -3.78 -6.24
N SER A 193 -3.19 -4.52 -5.56
CA SER A 193 -3.47 -4.26 -4.13
C SER A 193 -2.30 -4.55 -3.22
N THR A 194 -1.40 -5.45 -3.63
CA THR A 194 -0.15 -5.75 -2.94
C THR A 194 0.78 -4.54 -2.85
N ALA A 195 0.86 -3.73 -3.92
CA ALA A 195 1.76 -2.58 -3.97
C ALA A 195 1.29 -1.40 -3.12
N VAL A 196 -0.01 -1.10 -3.15
CA VAL A 196 -0.57 0.12 -2.58
C VAL A 196 -0.61 0.10 -1.05
N VAL A 197 -0.67 -1.08 -0.44
CA VAL A 197 -0.91 -1.19 1.00
C VAL A 197 0.28 -0.69 1.84
N ALA A 198 1.52 -0.92 1.38
CA ALA A 198 2.72 -0.53 2.10
C ALA A 198 2.82 1.00 2.31
N PRO A 199 2.73 1.85 1.26
CA PRO A 199 2.73 3.30 1.45
C PRO A 199 1.50 3.80 2.22
N ALA A 200 0.31 3.22 2.03
CA ALA A 200 -0.88 3.62 2.79
C ALA A 200 -0.67 3.45 4.31
N VAL A 201 -0.12 2.30 4.74
CA VAL A 201 0.23 2.04 6.14
C VAL A 201 1.35 2.96 6.63
N CYS A 202 2.41 3.16 5.83
CA CYS A 202 3.53 4.03 6.23
C CYS A 202 3.10 5.50 6.39
N ASN A 203 2.20 5.98 5.55
CA ASN A 203 1.59 7.31 5.66
C ASN A 203 0.74 7.43 6.93
N ALA A 204 -0.03 6.38 7.27
CA ALA A 204 -0.82 6.33 8.50
C ALA A 204 0.06 6.32 9.76
N ILE A 205 1.17 5.58 9.71
CA ILE A 205 2.19 5.55 10.76
C ILE A 205 2.79 6.93 10.97
N PHE A 206 3.10 7.67 9.90
CA PHE A 206 3.59 9.03 10.03
C PHE A 206 2.53 9.94 10.67
N ALA A 207 1.26 9.85 10.26
CA ALA A 207 0.18 10.59 10.90
C ALA A 207 0.02 10.26 12.39
N ALA A 208 0.35 9.03 12.80
CA ALA A 208 0.31 8.60 14.21
C ALA A 208 1.53 9.02 15.03
N THR A 209 2.72 9.13 14.42
CA THR A 209 3.99 9.16 15.16
C THR A 209 4.93 10.31 14.79
N GLY A 210 4.68 10.99 13.67
CA GLY A 210 5.61 11.94 13.05
C GLY A 210 6.87 11.29 12.45
N LYS A 211 7.00 9.96 12.48
CA LYS A 211 8.19 9.24 11.98
C LYS A 211 7.93 8.68 10.58
N ARG A 212 8.83 8.97 9.64
CA ARG A 212 8.79 8.45 8.27
C ARG A 212 9.48 7.08 8.19
N VAL A 213 8.76 6.08 7.68
CA VAL A 213 9.33 4.78 7.31
C VAL A 213 9.73 4.84 5.85
N ARG A 214 11.04 4.93 5.57
CA ARG A 214 11.59 4.95 4.20
C ARG A 214 12.25 3.63 3.79
N ARG A 215 12.26 2.65 4.70
CA ARG A 215 12.85 1.33 4.48
C ARG A 215 11.93 0.28 5.07
N LEU A 216 11.59 -0.71 4.25
CA LEU A 216 10.86 -1.90 4.66
C LEU A 216 11.83 -3.02 5.07
N PRO A 217 11.39 -3.97 5.92
CA PRO A 217 10.09 -3.99 6.59
C PRO A 217 9.98 -2.99 7.75
N ILE A 218 8.76 -2.58 8.09
CA ILE A 218 8.44 -1.61 9.15
C ILE A 218 9.06 -2.03 10.49
N ALA A 219 9.05 -3.35 10.80
CA ALA A 219 9.63 -3.93 12.01
C ALA A 219 11.10 -3.56 12.26
N ARG A 220 11.86 -3.15 11.24
CA ARG A 220 13.25 -2.67 11.42
C ARG A 220 13.35 -1.33 12.15
N THR A 221 12.30 -0.52 12.10
CA THR A 221 12.34 0.88 12.57
C THR A 221 11.24 1.19 13.57
N ILE A 222 10.14 0.43 13.54
CA ILE A 222 8.96 0.63 14.38
C ILE A 222 8.50 -0.73 14.88
N LYS A 223 8.11 -0.80 16.16
CA LYS A 223 7.58 -2.01 16.75
C LYS A 223 6.21 -2.33 16.12
N VAL A 224 5.99 -3.57 15.69
CA VAL A 224 4.77 -4.06 15.03
C VAL A 224 4.41 -5.48 15.46
#